data_AF-A0A0D2MTC7-F1
#
_entry.id   AF-A0A0D2MTC7-F1
#
_cell.length_a   1.000
_cell.length_b   1.000
_cell.length_c   1.000
_cell.angle_alpha   90.00
_cell.angle_beta   90.00
_cell.angle_gamma   90.00
#
_symmetry.space_group_name_H-M   'P 1'
#
loop_
_entity.id
_entity.type
_entity.pdbx_description
1 polymer ?
#
loop_
_entity_poly.entity_id
_entity_poly.type
_entity_poly.pdbx_seq_one_letter_code
_entity_poly.pdbx_strand_id
1 'polypeptide(L)' 'MPEEQQRAIMGELEKRESDYMRLQRQRMSADDFEPLTIIGRGAFGEVRIVRERVTGKIMAMKKLKKAEMLRRGQ' A
#
# COMPACT_ATOMS: atom_id res chain seq x y z
N MET A 1 -23.98 -32.82 5.33
CA MET A 1 -23.81 -31.36 5.35
C MET A 1 -24.79 -30.79 4.32
N PRO A 2 -25.84 -30.06 4.73
CA PRO A 2 -26.93 -29.69 3.83
C PRO A 2 -26.44 -28.75 2.72
N GLU A 3 -26.85 -28.99 1.48
CA GLU A 3 -26.41 -28.24 0.28
C GLU A 3 -26.59 -26.72 0.39
N GLU A 4 -27.56 -26.28 1.17
CA GLU A 4 -27.84 -24.88 1.48
C GLU A 4 -26.68 -24.21 2.23
N GLN A 5 -26.05 -24.96 3.15
CA GLN A 5 -24.88 -24.52 3.89
C GLN A 5 -23.67 -24.38 2.96
N GLN A 6 -23.55 -25.27 1.98
CA GLN A 6 -22.50 -25.24 0.96
C GLN A 6 -22.68 -24.04 0.00
N ARG A 7 -23.92 -23.74 -0.41
CA ARG A 7 -24.24 -22.54 -1.20
C ARG A 7 -23.99 -21.24 -0.43
N ALA A 8 -24.33 -21.20 0.85
CA ALA A 8 -24.08 -20.04 1.71
C ALA A 8 -22.57 -19.75 1.85
N ILE A 9 -21.77 -20.80 2.08
CA ILE A 9 -20.30 -20.68 2.15
C ILE A 9 -19.72 -20.15 0.83
N MET A 10 -20.17 -20.69 -0.31
CA MET A 10 -19.69 -20.22 -1.61
C MET A 10 -20.05 -18.76 -1.87
N GLY A 11 -21.28 -18.33 -1.56
CA GLY A 11 -21.69 -16.94 -1.73
C GLY A 11 -20.92 -15.97 -0.83
N GLU A 12 -20.56 -16.40 0.40
CA GLU A 12 -19.74 -15.59 1.31
C GLU A 12 -18.29 -15.46 0.80
N LEU A 13 -17.72 -16.52 0.24
CA LEU A 13 -16.40 -16.50 -0.38
C LEU A 13 -16.35 -15.57 -1.59
N GLU A 14 -17.33 -15.66 -2.50
CA GLU A 14 -17.42 -14.76 -3.67
C GLU A 14 -17.52 -13.29 -3.27
N LYS A 15 -18.32 -12.99 -2.24
CA LYS A 15 -18.43 -11.63 -1.71
C LYS A 15 -17.09 -11.14 -1.16
N ARG A 16 -16.41 -11.99 -0.37
CA ARG A 16 -15.12 -11.67 0.22
C ARG A 16 -14.04 -11.43 -0.83
N GLU A 17 -14.01 -12.22 -1.90
CA GLU A 17 -13.09 -12.02 -3.03
C GLU A 17 -13.37 -10.72 -3.78
N SER A 18 -14.63 -10.41 -4.03
CA SER A 18 -15.06 -9.16 -4.67
C SER A 18 -14.64 -7.92 -3.85
N ASP A 19 -14.85 -7.97 -2.54
CA ASP A 19 -14.43 -6.91 -1.61
C ASP A 19 -12.91 -6.76 -1.57
N TYR A 20 -12.17 -7.87 -1.58
CA TYR A 20 -10.71 -7.86 -1.67
C TYR A 20 -10.21 -7.20 -2.96
N MET A 21 -10.80 -7.56 -4.12
CA MET A 21 -10.46 -6.93 -5.40
C MET A 21 -10.79 -5.43 -5.45
N ARG A 22 -11.87 -4.99 -4.78
CA ARG A 22 -12.21 -3.56 -4.66
C ARG A 22 -11.17 -2.82 -3.81
N LEU A 23 -10.74 -3.40 -2.68
CA LEU A 23 -9.71 -2.82 -1.83
C LEU A 23 -8.39 -2.62 -2.60
N GLN A 24 -8.00 -3.60 -3.43
CA GLN A 24 -6.80 -3.51 -4.29
C GLN A 24 -6.88 -2.40 -5.35
N ARG A 25 -8.08 -1.90 -5.70
CA ARG A 25 -8.25 -0.78 -6.67
C ARG A 25 -8.08 0.59 -6.03
N GLN A 26 -8.03 0.69 -4.69
CA GLN A 26 -7.73 1.98 -4.06
C GLN A 26 -6.31 2.41 -4.42
N ARG A 27 -6.18 3.65 -4.90
CA ARG A 27 -4.88 4.25 -5.17
C ARG A 27 -4.18 4.50 -3.84
N MET A 28 -2.99 3.92 -3.68
CA MET A 28 -2.14 4.24 -2.54
C MET A 28 -1.69 5.70 -2.60
N SER A 29 -1.83 6.41 -1.50
CA SER A 29 -1.33 7.76 -1.26
C SER A 29 -0.16 7.72 -0.27
N ALA A 30 0.63 8.80 -0.22
CA ALA A 30 1.62 8.98 0.84
C ALA A 30 0.97 9.03 2.24
N ASP A 31 -0.30 9.44 2.32
CA ASP A 31 -1.05 9.56 3.58
C ASP A 31 -1.39 8.22 4.23
N ASP A 32 -1.37 7.13 3.46
CA ASP A 32 -1.57 5.76 3.93
C ASP A 32 -0.40 5.25 4.78
N PHE A 33 0.67 6.03 4.87
CA PHE A 33 1.91 5.68 5.55
C PHE A 33 2.25 6.68 6.64
N GLU A 34 2.58 6.16 7.82
CA GLU A 34 3.13 6.92 8.93
C GLU A 34 4.66 6.94 8.84
N PRO A 35 5.30 8.13 8.68
CA PRO A 35 6.75 8.23 8.67
C PRO A 35 7.33 8.08 10.06
N LEU A 36 8.29 7.17 10.22
CA LEU A 36 8.94 6.89 11.51
C LEU A 36 10.30 7.56 11.62
N THR A 37 11.27 7.16 10.79
CA THR A 37 12.64 7.69 10.85
C THR A 37 13.29 7.78 9.48
N ILE A 38 14.22 8.71 9.30
CA ILE A 38 15.02 8.82 8.07
C ILE A 38 16.19 7.84 8.17
N ILE A 39 16.34 6.98 7.16
CA ILE A 39 17.45 6.01 7.06
C ILE A 39 18.49 6.37 5.99
N GLY A 40 18.19 7.33 5.11
CA GLY A 40 19.16 7.74 4.11
C GLY A 40 18.78 9.05 3.42
N ARG A 41 19.80 9.81 3.00
CA ARG A 41 19.66 11.00 2.18
C ARG A 41 20.62 10.88 1.00
N GLY A 42 20.15 11.20 -0.20
CA GLY A 42 20.94 11.15 -1.42
C GLY A 42 20.60 12.28 -2.37
N ALA A 43 21.19 12.24 -3.57
CA ALA A 43 21.07 13.31 -4.57
C ALA A 43 19.62 13.59 -5.00
N PHE A 44 18.74 12.60 -4.97
CA PHE A 44 17.37 12.70 -5.47
C PHE A 44 16.30 12.76 -4.37
N GLY A 45 16.71 12.83 -3.10
CA GLY A 45 15.80 12.93 -1.97
C GLY A 45 16.22 12.06 -0.79
N GLU A 46 15.24 11.53 -0.06
CA GLU A 46 15.47 10.82 1.20
C GLU A 46 14.68 9.51 1.26
N VAL A 47 15.18 8.59 2.08
CA VAL A 47 14.54 7.31 2.39
C VAL A 47 14.14 7.32 3.85
N ARG A 48 12.86 7.04 4.13
CA ARG A 48 12.32 6.91 5.48
C ARG A 48 11.81 5.51 5.73
N ILE A 49 11.99 5.00 6.94
CA ILE A 49 11.15 3.90 7.43
C ILE A 49 9.75 4.45 7.65
N VAL A 50 8.75 3.72 7.16
CA VAL A 50 7.33 4.03 7.29
C VAL A 50 6.57 2.82 7.81
N ARG A 51 5.43 3.09 8.44
CA ARG A 51 4.44 2.08 8.81
C ARG A 51 3.19 2.27 7.95
N GLU A 52 2.75 1.25 7.23
CA GLU A 52 1.45 1.28 6.57
C GLU A 52 0.33 1.31 7.61
N ARG A 53 -0.59 2.27 7.52
CA ARG A 53 -1.64 2.47 8.52
C ARG A 53 -2.61 1.31 8.62
N VAL A 54 -2.94 0.68 7.49
CA VAL A 54 -3.93 -0.40 7.42
C VAL A 54 -3.37 -1.72 7.94
N THR A 55 -2.19 -2.12 7.47
CA THR A 55 -1.61 -3.43 7.78
C THR A 55 -0.63 -3.40 8.95
N GLY A 56 -0.16 -2.22 9.35
CA GLY A 56 0.91 -2.04 10.34
C GLY A 56 2.30 -2.44 9.84
N LYS A 57 2.44 -2.84 8.56
CA LYS A 57 3.69 -3.33 7.99
C LYS A 57 4.74 -2.23 7.92
N ILE A 58 5.96 -2.55 8.36
CA ILE A 58 7.12 -1.67 8.29
C ILE A 58 7.79 -1.80 6.92
N MET A 59 8.05 -0.65 6.27
CA MET A 59 8.63 -0.56 4.93
C MET A 59 9.58 0.64 4.81
N ALA A 60 10.31 0.73 3.71
CA ALA A 60 11.13 1.89 3.37
C ALA A 60 10.48 2.69 2.23
N MET A 61 10.17 3.97 2.47
CA MET A 61 9.64 4.90 1.49
C MET A 61 10.75 5.81 0.97
N LYS A 62 11.00 5.79 -0.34
CA LYS A 62 11.92 6.72 -1.02
C LYS A 62 11.14 7.92 -1.55
N LYS A 63 11.37 9.10 -0.96
CA LYS A 63 10.78 10.37 -1.40
C LYS A 63 11.70 11.02 -2.41
N LEU A 64 11.24 11.12 -3.66
CA LEU A 64 11.98 11.73 -4.76
C LEU A 64 11.62 13.21 -4.94
N LYS A 65 12.63 14.06 -5.13
CA LYS A 65 12.48 15.46 -5.52
C LYS A 65 12.36 15.57 -7.04
N LYS A 66 11.15 15.42 -7.59
CA LYS A 66 10.92 15.39 -9.05
C LYS A 66 11.50 16.59 -9.81
N ALA A 67 11.36 17.79 -9.25
CA ALA A 67 11.94 19.00 -9.86
C ALA A 67 13.48 18.93 -9.95
N GLU A 68 14.13 18.28 -9.00
CA GLU A 68 15.58 18.09 -9.01
C GLU A 68 16.01 16.99 -9.99
N MET A 69 15.22 15.92 -10.12
CA MET A 69 15.45 14.89 -11.13
C MET A 69 15.38 15.48 -12.54
N LEU A 70 14.31 16.21 -12.85
CA LEU A 70 14.11 16.90 -14.13
C LEU A 70 15.25 17.87 -14.45
N ARG A 71 15.69 18.70 -13.48
CA ARG A 71 16.83 19.62 -13.67
C ARG A 71 18.14 18.91 -14.00
N ARG A 72 18.34 17.70 -13.51
CA ARG A 72 19.55 16.90 -13.74
C ARG A 72 19.43 15.99 -14.97
N GLY A 73 18.31 16.05 -15.71
CA GLY A 73 18.08 15.24 -16.90
C GLY A 73 17.91 13.75 -16.62
N GLN A 74 17.40 13.40 -15.43
CA GLN A 74 17.16 12.02 -14.99
C GLN A 74 15.68 11.74 -14.67
#